data_AF-A0A6G4A359-F1
#
_entry.id   AF-A0A6G4A359-F1
#
_cell.length_a   1.000
_cell.length_b   1.000
_cell.length_c   1.000
_cell.angle_alpha   90.00
_cell.angle_beta   90.00
_cell.angle_gamma   90.00
#
_symmetry.space_group_name_H-M   'P 1'
#
loop_
_entity.id
_entity.type
_entity.pdbx_description
1 polymer ?
#
loop_
_entity_poly.entity_id
_entity_poly.type
_entity_poly.pdbx_seq_one_letter_code
_entity_poly.pdbx_strand_id
1 'polypeptide(L)'
;MSKSDYFKELTYRLRGLPEKERHNILSVYEELFQKALANGKNEEDVAESLGYPRIPNWDAPKEAPREQQEPVKQASPNEQEVPFHRPESTPLTYEAERPVPSTQAYNTNAYANGNPYPPYPRKPESGMKAIVASIALGLFNLIFVLGLWFSLLGTLVALFVSGICLIIAPVVGATGSFLESSGGDLRLIFFAMLACFGLGLILTTIGSWLFKWFFKLTWMYIQFNAKLIKGA
;
A
#
# COMPACT_ATOMS: atom_id res chain seq x y z
N MET A 1 -28.45 37.25 9.59
CA MET A 1 -29.16 36.74 8.39
C MET A 1 -29.80 35.41 8.75
N SER A 2 -30.99 35.08 8.23
CA SER A 2 -31.65 33.79 8.56
C SER A 2 -30.93 32.63 7.88
N LYS A 3 -31.09 31.40 8.40
CA LYS A 3 -30.57 30.19 7.73
C LYS A 3 -31.06 30.11 6.29
N SER A 4 -32.35 30.37 6.06
CA SER A 4 -32.95 30.28 4.72
C SER A 4 -32.30 31.25 3.73
N ASP A 5 -31.90 32.44 4.17
CA ASP A 5 -31.26 33.45 3.32
C ASP A 5 -29.79 33.09 3.04
N TYR A 6 -29.10 32.52 4.02
CA TYR A 6 -27.75 31.97 3.83
C TYR A 6 -27.74 30.88 2.74
N PHE A 7 -28.69 29.94 2.79
CA PHE A 7 -28.77 28.85 1.82
C PHE A 7 -29.17 29.30 0.41
N LYS A 8 -30.01 30.34 0.29
CA LYS A 8 -30.32 30.95 -1.01
C LYS A 8 -29.05 31.54 -1.65
N GLU A 9 -28.28 32.29 -0.88
CA GLU A 9 -27.03 32.91 -1.35
C GLU A 9 -25.97 31.86 -1.67
N LEU A 10 -25.81 30.85 -0.83
CA LEU A 10 -24.89 29.73 -1.05
C LEU A 10 -25.26 28.95 -2.32
N THR A 11 -26.55 28.65 -2.52
CA THR A 11 -27.03 27.96 -3.72
C THR A 11 -26.84 28.81 -4.99
N TYR A 12 -27.08 30.12 -4.91
CA TYR A 12 -26.86 31.05 -6.01
C TYR A 12 -25.40 31.04 -6.47
N ARG A 13 -24.46 31.07 -5.51
CA ARG A 13 -23.00 31.06 -5.76
C ARG A 13 -22.48 29.71 -6.27
N LEU A 14 -23.10 28.60 -5.89
CA LEU A 14 -22.72 27.26 -6.31
C LEU A 14 -23.34 26.82 -7.65
N ARG A 15 -23.99 27.71 -8.40
CA ARG A 15 -24.59 27.37 -9.71
C ARG A 15 -23.58 26.88 -10.76
N GLY A 16 -22.31 27.28 -10.66
CA GLY A 16 -21.24 26.85 -11.55
C GLY A 16 -20.68 25.44 -11.28
N LEU A 17 -21.05 24.81 -10.15
CA LEU A 17 -20.56 23.49 -9.78
C LEU A 17 -21.48 22.36 -10.30
N PRO A 18 -20.93 21.17 -10.58
CA PRO A 18 -21.71 19.96 -10.82
C PRO A 18 -22.74 19.74 -9.72
N GLU A 19 -23.94 19.29 -10.09
CA GLU A 19 -25.08 19.13 -9.15
C GLU A 19 -24.72 18.29 -7.92
N LYS A 20 -23.94 17.23 -8.13
CA LYS A 20 -23.46 16.35 -7.07
C LYS A 20 -22.58 17.07 -6.05
N GLU A 21 -21.71 17.96 -6.52
CA GLU A 21 -20.80 18.73 -5.65
C GLU A 21 -21.54 19.86 -4.93
N ARG A 22 -22.43 20.55 -5.64
CA ARG A 22 -23.33 21.53 -5.05
C ARG A 22 -24.16 20.93 -3.91
N HIS A 23 -24.76 19.77 -4.13
CA HIS A 23 -25.55 19.08 -3.10
C HIS A 23 -24.70 18.66 -1.90
N ASN A 24 -23.47 18.17 -2.14
CA ASN A 24 -22.55 17.79 -1.08
C ASN A 24 -22.19 19.01 -0.20
N ILE A 25 -21.81 20.13 -0.82
CA ILE A 25 -21.47 21.36 -0.09
C ILE A 25 -22.67 21.85 0.72
N LEU A 26 -23.86 21.91 0.13
CA LEU A 26 -25.07 22.33 0.85
C LEU A 26 -25.36 21.43 2.07
N SER A 27 -25.16 20.12 1.94
CA SER A 27 -25.39 19.18 3.06
C SER A 27 -24.43 19.41 4.24
N VAL A 28 -23.18 19.81 3.97
CA VAL A 28 -22.19 20.10 5.01
C VAL A 28 -22.57 21.36 5.79
N TYR A 29 -22.96 22.43 5.08
CA TYR A 29 -23.43 23.64 5.74
C TYR A 29 -24.70 23.38 6.56
N GLU A 30 -25.58 22.49 6.09
CA GLU A 30 -26.81 22.14 6.82
C GLU A 30 -26.46 21.48 8.16
N GLU A 31 -25.51 20.55 8.16
CA GLU A 31 -25.04 19.90 9.38
C GLU A 31 -24.39 20.89 10.38
N LEU A 32 -23.67 21.90 9.88
CA LEU A 32 -23.09 22.95 10.73
C LEU A 32 -24.16 23.79 11.42
N PHE A 33 -25.21 24.21 10.68
CA PHE A 33 -26.34 24.93 11.26
C PHE A 33 -27.06 24.08 12.32
N GLN A 34 -27.32 22.80 12.01
CA GLN A 34 -27.97 21.87 12.95
C GLN A 34 -27.16 21.68 14.23
N LYS A 35 -25.85 21.48 14.11
CA LYS A 35 -24.96 21.32 15.28
C LYS A 35 -24.91 22.58 16.14
N ALA A 36 -24.91 23.75 15.53
CA ALA A 36 -24.87 25.00 16.28
C ALA A 36 -26.20 25.31 16.98
N LEU A 37 -27.33 25.03 16.33
CA LEU A 37 -28.67 25.12 16.93
C LEU A 37 -28.82 24.14 18.10
N ALA A 38 -28.31 22.91 17.97
CA ALA A 38 -28.29 21.92 19.06
C ALA A 38 -27.46 22.38 20.27
N ASN A 39 -26.45 23.23 20.05
CA ASN A 39 -25.63 23.84 21.10
C ASN A 39 -26.22 25.16 21.63
N GLY A 40 -27.47 25.48 21.29
CA GLY A 40 -28.18 26.66 21.77
C GLY A 40 -27.77 27.98 21.11
N LYS A 41 -27.07 27.95 19.96
CA LYS A 41 -26.77 29.15 19.17
C LYS A 41 -27.94 29.47 18.23
N ASN A 42 -28.22 30.76 18.04
CA ASN A 42 -29.25 31.21 17.10
C ASN A 42 -28.74 31.16 15.65
N GLU A 43 -29.66 31.08 14.69
CA GLU A 43 -29.30 30.97 13.27
C GLU A 43 -28.49 32.17 12.77
N GLU A 44 -28.79 33.37 13.27
CA GLU A 44 -28.12 34.61 12.89
C GLU A 44 -26.65 34.62 13.31
N ASP A 45 -26.36 34.20 14.54
CA ASP A 45 -25.00 34.14 15.11
C ASP A 45 -24.14 33.12 14.36
N VAL A 46 -24.77 32.03 13.92
CA VAL A 46 -24.12 30.96 13.14
C VAL A 46 -23.77 31.46 11.75
N ALA A 47 -24.71 32.15 11.09
CA ALA A 47 -24.47 32.72 9.77
C ALA A 47 -23.40 33.82 9.81
N GLU A 48 -23.36 34.63 10.87
CA GLU A 48 -22.31 35.62 11.09
C GLU A 48 -20.95 34.97 11.36
N SER A 49 -20.91 33.93 12.20
CA SER A 49 -19.69 33.16 12.50
C SER A 49 -19.11 32.45 11.27
N LEU A 50 -19.98 31.95 10.39
CA LEU A 50 -19.56 31.31 9.12
C LEU A 50 -19.14 32.34 8.07
N GLY A 51 -19.55 33.60 8.22
CA GLY A 51 -19.25 34.69 7.29
C GLY A 51 -19.84 34.48 5.90
N TYR A 52 -19.44 35.32 4.96
CA TYR A 52 -19.91 35.24 3.58
C TYR A 52 -19.36 33.97 2.90
N PRO A 53 -20.23 33.12 2.32
CA PRO A 53 -19.78 31.95 1.58
C PRO A 53 -18.94 32.41 0.36
N ARG A 54 -17.62 32.25 0.48
CA ARG A 54 -16.68 32.55 -0.58
C ARG A 54 -16.58 31.36 -1.51
N ILE A 55 -16.74 31.62 -2.81
CA ILE A 55 -16.52 30.63 -3.86
C ILE A 55 -15.01 30.35 -3.86
N PRO A 56 -14.56 29.10 -3.63
CA PRO A 56 -13.18 28.73 -3.91
C PRO A 56 -12.91 29.01 -5.39
N ASN A 57 -11.85 29.75 -5.71
CA ASN A 57 -11.47 30.00 -7.10
C ASN A 57 -10.99 28.68 -7.73
N TRP A 58 -11.93 27.90 -8.26
CA TRP A 58 -11.72 26.53 -8.74
C TRP A 58 -10.97 26.51 -10.08
N ASP A 59 -11.02 27.61 -10.83
CA ASP A 59 -10.32 27.77 -12.12
C ASP A 59 -8.89 28.32 -11.95
N ALA A 60 -8.43 28.62 -10.73
CA ALA A 60 -7.05 29.06 -10.50
C ALA A 60 -6.07 27.88 -10.66
N PRO A 61 -4.99 28.02 -11.45
CA PRO A 61 -3.89 27.06 -11.42
C PRO A 61 -3.40 26.93 -9.97
N LYS A 62 -3.21 25.69 -9.50
CA LYS A 62 -2.74 25.39 -8.13
C LYS A 62 -1.34 25.99 -7.93
N GLU A 63 -1.26 27.23 -7.46
CA GLU A 63 0.00 27.87 -7.08
C GLU A 63 0.53 27.23 -5.78
N ALA A 64 1.79 26.79 -5.81
CA ALA A 64 2.49 26.20 -4.69
C ALA A 64 2.66 27.23 -3.54
N PRO A 65 2.49 26.85 -2.26
CA PRO A 65 2.69 27.76 -1.14
C PRO A 65 4.13 28.27 -1.08
N ARG A 66 4.30 29.61 -1.08
CA ARG A 66 5.58 30.26 -0.79
C ARG A 66 5.92 30.05 0.68
N GLU A 67 7.01 29.34 0.94
CA GLU A 67 7.56 29.17 2.29
C GLU A 67 8.08 30.51 2.82
N GLN A 68 7.58 30.90 3.99
CA GLN A 68 8.02 32.07 4.76
C GLN A 68 9.40 31.74 5.37
N GLN A 69 10.42 32.54 5.06
CA GLN A 69 11.73 32.48 5.71
C GLN A 69 11.68 33.20 7.07
N GLU A 70 12.15 32.54 8.14
CA GLU A 70 12.53 33.15 9.42
C GLU A 70 14.07 33.32 9.52
N PRO A 71 14.60 34.13 10.45
CA PRO A 71 15.43 35.30 10.14
C PRO A 71 16.92 35.10 10.40
N VAL A 72 17.78 35.81 9.66
CA VAL A 72 19.19 36.00 10.06
C VAL A 72 19.56 37.48 9.98
N LYS A 73 19.78 38.07 11.17
CA LYS A 73 20.50 39.34 11.46
C LYS A 73 21.87 39.30 10.74
N GLN A 74 22.45 40.34 10.14
CA GLN A 74 22.65 41.72 10.64
C GLN A 74 23.46 42.54 9.60
N ALA A 75 23.51 43.85 9.82
CA ALA A 75 24.48 44.86 9.34
C ALA A 75 24.20 45.60 8.01
N SER A 76 23.61 46.80 8.14
CA SER A 76 23.77 47.91 7.17
C SER A 76 25.24 48.30 7.03
N PRO A 77 25.69 48.67 5.82
CA PRO A 77 25.87 50.11 5.58
C PRO A 77 25.61 50.59 4.14
N ASN A 78 24.99 51.77 4.06
CA ASN A 78 24.99 52.77 2.99
C ASN A 78 24.66 52.41 1.54
N GLU A 79 23.59 53.06 1.07
CA GLU A 79 23.21 53.33 -0.32
C GLU A 79 24.38 53.75 -1.22
N GLN A 80 24.41 53.22 -2.45
CA GLN A 80 24.72 53.95 -3.69
C GLN A 80 24.33 53.14 -4.95
N GLU A 81 23.98 53.87 -6.01
CA GLU A 81 23.11 53.56 -7.16
C GLU A 81 23.67 52.60 -8.28
N VAL A 82 22.75 51.81 -8.90
CA VAL A 82 22.50 51.45 -10.35
C VAL A 82 23.73 51.35 -11.29
N PRO A 83 23.97 50.30 -12.17
CA PRO A 83 23.08 49.85 -13.28
C PRO A 83 23.18 48.38 -13.79
N PHE A 84 22.27 48.04 -14.71
CA PHE A 84 22.01 46.74 -15.38
C PHE A 84 23.09 46.31 -16.41
N HIS A 85 23.44 45.01 -16.50
CA HIS A 85 23.73 44.29 -17.76
C HIS A 85 23.76 42.74 -17.62
N ARG A 86 23.12 42.06 -18.58
CA ARG A 86 22.96 40.59 -18.81
C ARG A 86 24.20 40.01 -19.55
N PRO A 87 24.64 38.75 -19.36
CA PRO A 87 24.26 37.65 -20.31
C PRO A 87 24.29 36.22 -19.69
N GLU A 88 23.30 35.39 -20.01
CA GLU A 88 23.38 34.12 -20.79
C GLU A 88 23.54 32.81 -20.02
N SER A 89 22.86 31.79 -20.54
CA SER A 89 22.53 30.51 -19.93
C SER A 89 23.36 29.36 -20.50
N THR A 90 23.82 28.43 -19.65
CA THR A 90 24.05 27.01 -20.02
C THR A 90 24.14 26.15 -18.75
N PRO A 91 23.93 24.82 -18.81
CA PRO A 91 22.78 24.16 -18.19
C PRO A 91 23.18 23.22 -17.04
N LEU A 92 22.31 23.05 -16.03
CA LEU A 92 22.55 22.07 -14.98
C LEU A 92 21.85 20.75 -15.29
N THR A 93 22.69 19.72 -15.41
CA THR A 93 22.37 18.29 -15.48
C THR A 93 21.41 17.90 -14.36
N TYR A 94 20.31 17.22 -14.72
CA TYR A 94 19.34 16.70 -13.77
C TYR A 94 19.83 15.36 -13.19
N GLU A 95 20.07 15.34 -11.89
CA GLU A 95 20.33 14.10 -11.15
C GLU A 95 19.00 13.62 -10.53
N ALA A 96 18.58 12.41 -10.89
CA ALA A 96 17.25 11.90 -10.56
C ALA A 96 17.16 11.49 -9.08
N GLU A 97 16.42 12.26 -8.28
CA GLU A 97 16.11 11.91 -6.89
C GLU A 97 15.11 10.74 -6.80
N ARG A 98 15.43 9.75 -5.96
CA ARG A 98 14.55 8.59 -5.68
C ARG A 98 13.46 8.95 -4.66
N PRO A 99 12.28 8.31 -4.70
CA PRO A 99 11.16 8.67 -3.82
C PRO A 99 11.35 8.16 -2.39
N VAL A 100 11.10 9.04 -1.41
CA VAL A 100 11.08 8.74 0.03
C VAL A 100 9.76 8.07 0.47
N PRO A 101 9.77 7.08 1.39
CA PRO A 101 8.57 6.37 1.83
C PRO A 101 7.75 7.19 2.86
N SER A 102 6.42 7.21 2.71
CA SER A 102 5.52 7.92 3.62
C SER A 102 5.22 7.12 4.89
N THR A 103 5.74 7.57 6.04
CA THR A 103 5.15 7.28 7.36
C THR A 103 4.74 8.61 8.00
N GLN A 104 3.44 8.94 7.95
CA GLN A 104 2.90 10.15 8.60
C GLN A 104 2.39 9.81 10.00
N ALA A 105 3.10 10.29 11.02
CA ALA A 105 2.57 10.46 12.36
C ALA A 105 1.66 11.70 12.38
N TYR A 106 0.41 11.54 12.81
CA TYR A 106 -0.56 12.63 12.88
C TYR A 106 -0.20 13.61 14.00
N ASN A 107 0.23 14.81 13.63
CA ASN A 107 0.33 15.96 14.53
C ASN A 107 -0.91 16.85 14.32
N THR A 108 -1.75 17.00 15.36
CA THR A 108 -3.10 17.59 15.28
C THR A 108 -3.16 19.09 15.57
N ASN A 109 -2.05 19.82 15.47
CA ASN A 109 -2.06 21.27 15.74
C ASN A 109 -2.58 22.06 14.51
N ALA A 110 -3.90 22.17 14.41
CA ALA A 110 -4.63 22.80 13.30
C ALA A 110 -4.62 24.36 13.28
N TYR A 111 -3.85 25.02 14.15
CA TYR A 111 -3.84 26.48 14.27
C TYR A 111 -2.45 27.13 14.11
N ALA A 112 -1.42 26.38 13.73
CA ALA A 112 -0.05 26.91 13.66
C ALA A 112 0.28 27.63 12.34
N ASN A 113 -0.47 27.39 11.26
CA ASN A 113 -0.22 28.00 9.96
C ASN A 113 -1.45 28.79 9.55
N GLY A 114 -1.28 30.08 9.22
CA GLY A 114 -2.32 31.04 8.85
C GLY A 114 -3.08 30.75 7.55
N ASN A 115 -3.39 29.48 7.29
CA ASN A 115 -4.29 29.04 6.23
C ASN A 115 -5.74 29.36 6.67
N PRO A 116 -6.47 30.23 5.94
CA PRO A 116 -7.82 30.64 6.31
C PRO A 116 -8.90 29.57 6.00
N TYR A 117 -8.50 28.36 5.61
CA TYR A 117 -9.43 27.28 5.23
C TYR A 117 -9.40 26.15 6.26
N PRO A 118 -10.57 25.77 6.83
CA PRO A 118 -10.64 24.57 7.65
C PRO A 118 -10.30 23.35 6.78
N PRO A 119 -9.63 22.32 7.33
CA PRO A 119 -9.38 21.08 6.62
C PRO A 119 -10.70 20.51 6.10
N TYR A 120 -10.79 20.25 4.78
CA TYR A 120 -11.99 19.61 4.22
C TYR A 120 -12.20 18.25 4.89
N PRO A 121 -13.37 17.99 5.51
CA PRO A 121 -13.66 16.68 6.06
C PRO A 121 -13.72 15.67 4.91
N ARG A 122 -12.71 14.79 4.78
CA ARG A 122 -12.81 13.66 3.87
C ARG A 122 -13.93 12.76 4.39
N LYS A 123 -14.90 12.47 3.52
CA LYS A 123 -15.97 11.52 3.81
C LYS A 123 -15.32 10.21 4.26
N PRO A 124 -15.62 9.67 5.46
CA PRO A 124 -15.17 8.35 5.81
C PRO A 124 -15.74 7.42 4.74
N GLU A 125 -14.88 6.72 4.01
CA GLU A 125 -15.36 5.63 3.18
C GLU A 125 -16.17 4.69 4.06
N SER A 126 -17.41 4.40 3.64
CA SER A 126 -18.35 3.61 4.41
C SER A 126 -17.61 2.37 4.94
N GLY A 127 -17.48 2.24 6.26
CA GLY A 127 -16.64 1.21 6.88
C GLY A 127 -16.96 -0.20 6.38
N MET A 128 -18.18 -0.43 5.91
CA MET A 128 -18.58 -1.66 5.22
C MET A 128 -17.70 -1.98 4.00
N LYS A 129 -17.35 -0.99 3.17
CA LYS A 129 -16.46 -1.19 2.00
C LYS A 129 -15.04 -1.54 2.43
N ALA A 130 -14.54 -0.91 3.49
CA ALA A 130 -13.23 -1.22 4.05
C ALA A 130 -13.17 -2.62 4.68
N ILE A 131 -14.24 -3.04 5.39
CA ILE A 131 -14.37 -4.37 5.97
C ILE A 131 -14.50 -5.45 4.88
N VAL A 132 -15.30 -5.20 3.85
CA VAL A 132 -15.42 -6.14 2.72
C VAL A 132 -14.11 -6.24 1.97
N ALA A 133 -13.40 -5.12 1.75
CA ALA A 133 -12.09 -5.12 1.12
C ALA A 133 -11.05 -5.88 1.96
N SER A 134 -11.05 -5.72 3.29
CA SER A 134 -10.10 -6.42 4.17
C SER A 134 -10.39 -7.93 4.24
N ILE A 135 -11.67 -8.34 4.31
CA ILE A 135 -12.08 -9.75 4.25
C ILE A 135 -11.71 -10.36 2.91
N ALA A 136 -12.00 -9.67 1.80
CA ALA A 136 -11.67 -10.14 0.46
C ALA A 136 -10.15 -10.28 0.27
N LEU A 137 -9.37 -9.31 0.76
CA LEU A 137 -7.91 -9.36 0.70
C LEU A 137 -7.35 -10.50 1.56
N GLY A 138 -7.93 -10.75 2.74
CA GLY A 138 -7.57 -11.88 3.59
C GLY A 138 -7.90 -13.24 2.98
N LEU A 139 -9.10 -13.41 2.42
CA LEU A 139 -9.51 -14.66 1.75
C LEU A 139 -8.74 -14.90 0.44
N PHE A 140 -8.44 -13.84 -0.32
CA PHE A 140 -7.60 -13.93 -1.50
C PHE A 140 -6.19 -14.40 -1.12
N ASN A 141 -5.57 -13.78 -0.11
CA ASN A 141 -4.28 -14.21 0.40
C ASN A 141 -4.33 -15.65 0.93
N LEU A 142 -5.40 -16.03 1.63
CA LEU A 142 -5.59 -17.39 2.11
C LEU A 142 -5.64 -18.39 0.96
N ILE A 143 -6.50 -18.20 -0.04
CA ILE A 143 -6.66 -19.19 -1.12
C ILE A 143 -5.38 -19.30 -1.97
N PHE A 144 -4.82 -18.17 -2.40
CA PHE A 144 -3.66 -18.18 -3.30
C PHE A 144 -2.39 -18.62 -2.60
N VAL A 145 -2.09 -18.06 -1.42
CA VAL A 145 -0.82 -18.37 -0.74
C VAL A 145 -0.87 -19.72 -0.06
N LEU A 146 -1.99 -20.08 0.57
CA LEU A 146 -2.13 -21.41 1.19
C LEU A 146 -2.18 -22.51 0.13
N GLY A 147 -2.89 -22.28 -0.98
CA GLY A 147 -2.93 -23.23 -2.10
C GLY A 147 -1.54 -23.50 -2.68
N LEU A 148 -0.77 -22.44 -2.92
CA LEU A 148 0.61 -22.57 -3.40
C LEU A 148 1.51 -23.26 -2.36
N TRP A 149 1.33 -22.95 -1.08
CA TRP A 149 2.08 -23.58 0.01
C TRP A 149 1.83 -25.09 0.08
N PHE A 150 0.58 -25.55 0.00
CA PHE A 150 0.25 -26.97 0.00
C PHE A 150 0.76 -27.69 -1.25
N SER A 151 0.71 -27.04 -2.42
CA SER A 151 1.26 -27.59 -3.66
C SER A 151 2.78 -27.81 -3.56
N LEU A 152 3.50 -26.83 -3.02
CA LEU A 152 4.94 -26.94 -2.78
C LEU A 152 5.26 -28.04 -1.76
N LEU A 153 4.51 -28.12 -0.66
CA LEU A 153 4.67 -29.18 0.33
C LEU A 153 4.41 -30.57 -0.27
N GLY A 154 3.33 -30.72 -1.02
CA GLY A 154 2.97 -31.98 -1.68
C GLY A 154 4.04 -32.42 -2.69
N THR A 155 4.52 -31.49 -3.51
CA THR A 155 5.62 -31.73 -4.46
C THR A 155 6.88 -32.17 -3.74
N LEU A 156 7.20 -31.54 -2.61
CA LEU A 156 8.38 -31.85 -1.83
C LEU A 156 8.30 -33.23 -1.15
N VAL A 157 7.13 -33.58 -0.60
CA VAL A 157 6.86 -34.93 -0.07
C VAL A 157 6.98 -35.97 -1.18
N ALA A 158 6.39 -35.71 -2.36
CA ALA A 158 6.47 -36.61 -3.50
C ALA A 158 7.93 -36.82 -3.97
N LEU A 159 8.74 -35.78 -4.01
CA LEU A 159 10.16 -35.86 -4.34
C LEU A 159 10.95 -36.73 -3.33
N PHE A 160 10.66 -36.58 -2.04
CA PHE A 160 11.30 -37.37 -0.99
C PHE A 160 10.89 -38.85 -1.04
N VAL A 161 9.59 -39.12 -1.20
CA VAL A 161 9.06 -40.48 -1.35
C VAL A 161 9.63 -41.13 -2.62
N SER A 162 9.70 -40.41 -3.74
CA SER A 162 10.33 -40.87 -4.98
C SER A 162 11.79 -41.27 -4.75
N GLY A 163 12.55 -40.47 -4.00
CA GLY A 163 13.92 -40.79 -3.62
C GLY A 163 14.03 -42.12 -2.86
N ILE A 164 13.17 -42.34 -1.85
CA ILE A 164 13.12 -43.60 -1.08
C ILE A 164 12.73 -44.77 -1.98
N CYS A 165 11.71 -44.61 -2.84
CA CYS A 165 11.31 -45.65 -3.79
C CYS A 165 12.46 -46.03 -4.73
N LEU A 166 13.24 -45.07 -5.22
CA LEU A 166 14.41 -45.33 -6.08
C LEU A 166 15.56 -46.04 -5.34
N ILE A 167 15.69 -45.86 -4.03
CA ILE A 167 16.65 -46.61 -3.21
C ILE A 167 16.22 -48.08 -3.07
N ILE A 168 14.91 -48.33 -2.94
CA ILE A 168 14.34 -49.68 -2.79
C ILE A 168 14.23 -50.41 -4.14
N ALA A 169 13.98 -49.69 -5.24
CA ALA A 169 13.71 -50.26 -6.56
C ALA A 169 14.79 -51.25 -7.06
N PRO A 170 16.11 -51.02 -6.91
CA PRO A 170 17.13 -51.98 -7.31
C PRO A 170 17.04 -53.32 -6.58
N VAL A 171 16.65 -53.32 -5.30
CA VAL A 171 16.52 -54.55 -4.49
C VAL A 171 15.36 -55.39 -5.02
N VAL A 172 14.21 -54.75 -5.25
CA VAL A 172 13.02 -55.40 -5.81
C VAL A 172 13.31 -55.89 -7.24
N GLY A 173 13.92 -55.04 -8.08
CA GLY A 173 14.29 -55.37 -9.45
C GLY A 173 15.27 -56.54 -9.54
N ALA A 174 16.25 -56.62 -8.64
CA ALA A 174 17.18 -57.74 -8.58
C ALA A 174 16.44 -59.05 -8.30
N THR A 175 15.55 -59.09 -7.30
CA THR A 175 14.78 -60.29 -6.98
C THR A 175 13.87 -60.75 -8.12
N GLY A 176 13.23 -59.82 -8.85
CA GLY A 176 12.40 -60.15 -10.01
C GLY A 176 13.23 -60.68 -11.19
N SER A 177 14.40 -60.10 -11.43
CA SER A 177 15.30 -60.49 -12.53
C SER A 177 15.94 -61.88 -12.33
N PHE A 178 16.05 -62.36 -11.08
CA PHE A 178 16.49 -63.73 -10.80
C PHE A 178 15.36 -64.77 -10.98
N LEU A 179 14.10 -64.35 -10.86
CA LEU A 179 12.93 -65.23 -10.97
C LEU A 179 12.49 -65.41 -12.43
N GLU A 180 12.48 -64.33 -13.19
CA GLU A 180 12.27 -64.37 -14.64
C GLU A 180 13.63 -64.48 -15.31
N SER A 181 13.93 -65.62 -15.95
CA SER A 181 15.13 -65.81 -16.77
C SER A 181 15.08 -64.93 -18.02
N SER A 182 15.20 -63.63 -17.80
CA SER A 182 15.09 -62.59 -18.80
C SER A 182 16.46 -62.48 -19.48
N GLY A 183 16.52 -62.79 -20.78
CA GLY A 183 17.73 -62.66 -21.61
C GLY A 183 18.19 -61.21 -21.85
N GLY A 184 17.92 -60.30 -20.92
CA GLY A 184 18.38 -58.92 -20.97
C GLY A 184 19.86 -58.80 -20.68
N ASP A 185 20.49 -57.74 -21.21
CA ASP A 185 21.90 -57.47 -20.97
C ASP A 185 22.14 -57.16 -19.49
N LEU A 186 22.70 -58.15 -18.77
CA LEU A 186 23.01 -58.04 -17.35
C LEU A 186 23.84 -56.79 -17.03
N ARG A 187 24.75 -56.38 -17.92
CA ARG A 187 25.60 -55.19 -17.69
C ARG A 187 24.76 -53.92 -17.61
N LEU A 188 23.78 -53.79 -18.51
CA LEU A 188 22.86 -52.65 -18.53
C LEU A 188 21.95 -52.65 -17.30
N ILE A 189 21.47 -53.82 -16.87
CA ILE A 189 20.62 -53.97 -15.69
C ILE A 189 21.38 -53.56 -14.42
N PHE A 190 22.61 -54.06 -14.22
CA PHE A 190 23.46 -53.66 -13.11
C PHE A 190 23.76 -52.16 -13.11
N PHE A 191 24.06 -51.59 -14.28
CA PHE A 191 24.28 -50.15 -14.42
C PHE A 191 23.04 -49.33 -14.06
N ALA A 192 21.85 -49.72 -14.55
CA ALA A 192 20.60 -49.04 -14.27
C ALA A 192 20.21 -49.11 -12.78
N MET A 193 20.48 -50.24 -12.12
CA MET A 193 20.28 -50.41 -10.68
C MET A 193 21.15 -49.46 -9.86
N LEU A 194 22.45 -49.35 -10.19
CA LEU A 194 23.36 -48.41 -9.55
C LEU A 194 22.94 -46.96 -9.80
N ALA A 195 22.51 -46.63 -11.01
CA ALA A 195 22.02 -45.30 -11.37
C ALA A 195 20.77 -44.93 -10.57
N CYS A 196 19.78 -45.82 -10.47
CA CYS A 196 18.56 -45.59 -9.68
C CYS A 196 18.88 -45.44 -8.19
N PHE A 197 19.75 -46.29 -7.65
CA PHE A 197 20.18 -46.21 -6.25
C PHE A 197 20.85 -44.86 -5.95
N GLY A 198 21.83 -44.48 -6.78
CA GLY A 198 22.54 -43.21 -6.65
C GLY A 198 21.61 -42.01 -6.78
N LEU A 199 20.71 -42.02 -7.77
CA LEU A 199 19.70 -40.98 -7.95
C LEU A 199 18.77 -40.88 -6.74
N GLY A 200 18.33 -42.02 -6.19
CA GLY A 200 17.50 -42.08 -4.99
C GLY A 200 18.15 -41.44 -3.77
N LEU A 201 19.45 -41.71 -3.55
CA LEU A 201 20.22 -41.06 -2.47
C LEU A 201 20.34 -39.54 -2.67
N ILE A 202 20.60 -39.09 -3.90
CA ILE A 202 20.70 -37.66 -4.23
C ILE A 202 19.34 -36.96 -4.00
N LEU A 203 18.24 -37.53 -4.50
CA LEU A 203 16.90 -36.97 -4.30
C LEU A 203 16.51 -36.91 -2.82
N THR A 204 16.84 -37.95 -2.05
CA THR A 204 16.50 -38.02 -0.61
C THR A 204 17.29 -36.99 0.20
N THR A 205 18.58 -36.82 -0.09
CA THR A 205 19.45 -35.85 0.59
C THR A 205 19.09 -34.40 0.23
N ILE A 206 18.90 -34.10 -1.06
CA ILE A 206 18.42 -32.78 -1.51
C ILE A 206 17.04 -32.49 -0.95
N GLY A 207 16.12 -33.45 -0.99
CA GLY A 207 14.77 -33.33 -0.43
C GLY A 207 14.80 -32.98 1.06
N SER A 208 15.65 -33.66 1.85
CA SER A 208 15.84 -33.36 3.28
C SER A 208 16.35 -31.94 3.54
N TRP A 209 17.26 -31.45 2.69
CA TRP A 209 17.76 -30.07 2.78
C TRP A 209 16.69 -29.04 2.36
N LEU A 210 15.93 -29.32 1.30
CA LEU A 210 14.79 -28.51 0.86
C LEU A 210 13.71 -28.40 1.96
N PHE A 211 13.41 -29.48 2.69
CA PHE A 211 12.45 -29.45 3.81
C PHE A 211 12.85 -28.43 4.88
N LYS A 212 14.13 -28.41 5.27
CA LYS A 212 14.63 -27.42 6.25
C LYS A 212 14.42 -25.99 5.75
N TRP A 213 14.74 -25.75 4.48
CA TRP A 213 14.56 -24.45 3.85
C TRP A 213 13.10 -24.05 3.72
N PHE A 214 12.23 -24.98 3.33
CA PHE A 214 10.79 -24.77 3.19
C PHE A 214 10.15 -24.32 4.51
N PHE A 215 10.45 -25.00 5.62
CA PHE A 215 9.93 -24.61 6.93
C PHE A 215 10.52 -23.28 7.42
N LYS A 216 11.79 -23.01 7.14
CA LYS A 216 12.40 -21.71 7.42
C LYS A 216 11.69 -20.57 6.67
N LEU A 217 11.39 -20.77 5.39
CA LEU A 217 10.68 -19.81 4.55
C LEU A 217 9.24 -19.59 5.06
N THR A 218 8.56 -20.67 5.41
CA THR A 218 7.20 -20.66 5.99
C THR A 218 7.18 -19.85 7.29
N TRP A 219 8.13 -20.11 8.18
CA TRP A 219 8.25 -19.37 9.44
C TRP A 219 8.51 -17.89 9.21
N MET A 220 9.42 -17.55 8.29
CA MET A 220 9.71 -16.16 7.93
C MET A 220 8.49 -15.43 7.37
N TYR A 221 7.69 -16.09 6.53
CA TYR A 221 6.44 -15.54 6.02
C TYR A 221 5.41 -15.30 7.13
N ILE A 222 5.21 -16.27 8.03
CA ILE A 222 4.27 -16.11 9.16
C ILE A 222 4.70 -14.94 10.06
N GLN A 223 5.98 -14.85 10.38
CA GLN A 223 6.55 -13.76 11.19
C GLN A 223 6.38 -12.40 10.49
N PHE A 224 6.57 -12.34 9.18
CA PHE A 224 6.34 -11.13 8.38
C PHE A 224 4.87 -10.67 8.46
N ASN A 225 3.92 -11.58 8.24
CA ASN A 225 2.49 -11.26 8.35
C ASN A 225 2.10 -10.85 9.78
N ALA A 226 2.62 -11.54 10.79
CA ALA A 226 2.37 -11.21 12.19
C ALA A 226 2.93 -9.82 12.58
N LYS A 227 4.08 -9.42 12.01
CA LYS A 227 4.65 -8.08 12.21
C LYS A 227 3.83 -6.99 11.54
N LEU A 228 3.34 -7.22 10.32
CA LEU A 228 2.47 -6.27 9.63
C LEU A 228 1.20 -5.96 10.42
N ILE A 229 0.61 -6.97 11.06
CA ILE A 229 -0.62 -6.78 11.84
C ILE A 229 -0.35 -6.04 13.16
N LYS A 230 0.84 -6.15 13.74
CA LYS A 230 1.21 -5.51 15.02
C LYS A 230 1.80 -4.10 14.87
N GLY A 231 2.27 -3.73 13.68
CA GLY A 231 2.94 -2.46 13.40
C GLY A 231 2.22 -1.56 12.39
N ALA A 232 0.96 -1.89 12.05
CA ALA A 232 0.05 -1.05 11.28
C ALA A 232 -1.06 -0.51 12.18
#